data_AF-A0A8G2A6L1-F1
#
_entry.id   AF-A0A8G2A6L1-F1
#
_cell.length_a   1.000
_cell.length_b   1.000
_cell.length_c   1.000
_cell.angle_alpha   90.00
_cell.angle_beta   90.00
_cell.angle_gamma   90.00
#
_symmetry.space_group_name_H-M   'P 1'
#
loop_
_entity.id
_entity.type
_entity.pdbx_description
1 polymer ?
#
loop_
_entity_poly.entity_id
_entity_poly.type
_entity_poly.pdbx_seq_one_letter_code
_entity_poly.pdbx_strand_id
1 'polypeptide(L)'
;MKSIRLLTLMLPFLLAVCFGTQASDSTPSGSTSSATTAITTHDKNGKLLPGALRVQFDVDANGRVQNTQILESTTTPEFEHKVISIMKNEWRYEKGKPGKDHRIVVMIRPTRR
;
A
#
# COMPACT_ATOMS: atom_id res chain seq x y z
N MET A 1 -27.70 -28.32 57.32
CA MET A 1 -28.32 -29.51 56.66
C MET A 1 -29.69 -29.06 56.21
N LYS A 2 -30.20 -29.10 54.99
CA LYS A 2 -29.88 -29.63 53.65
C LYS A 2 -30.35 -28.52 52.67
N SER A 3 -29.67 -28.23 51.56
CA SER A 3 -29.79 -28.92 50.26
C SER A 3 -31.25 -28.97 49.76
N ILE A 4 -31.61 -28.83 48.49
CA ILE A 4 -30.93 -28.59 47.22
C ILE A 4 -32.05 -28.24 46.21
N ARG A 5 -31.64 -27.43 45.24
CA ARG A 5 -32.17 -27.14 43.89
C ARG A 5 -33.33 -27.97 43.33
N LEU A 6 -34.26 -27.28 42.67
CA LEU A 6 -34.99 -27.64 41.44
C LEU A 6 -35.74 -26.35 41.02
N LEU A 7 -35.93 -25.92 39.78
CA LEU A 7 -35.54 -26.32 38.44
C LEU A 7 -36.05 -25.16 37.57
N THR A 8 -35.16 -24.60 36.76
CA THR A 8 -35.39 -23.84 35.51
C THR A 8 -36.82 -23.51 35.09
N LEU A 9 -37.10 -22.23 34.82
CA LEU A 9 -37.92 -21.87 33.66
C LEU A 9 -37.60 -20.46 33.12
N MET A 10 -37.19 -20.43 31.85
CA MET A 10 -37.24 -19.34 30.87
C MET A 10 -36.27 -18.14 30.98
N LEU A 11 -35.15 -18.33 30.27
CA LEU A 11 -34.48 -17.35 29.42
C LEU A 11 -35.50 -16.55 28.56
N PRO A 12 -35.39 -15.21 28.55
CA PRO A 12 -35.08 -14.54 27.28
C PRO A 12 -33.92 -13.55 27.50
N PHE A 13 -32.77 -13.75 26.87
CA PHE A 13 -32.45 -13.22 25.54
C PHE A 13 -32.85 -11.75 25.37
N LEU A 14 -32.03 -10.85 25.92
CA LEU A 14 -31.89 -9.50 25.41
C LEU A 14 -30.40 -9.20 25.27
N LEU A 15 -29.84 -9.69 24.16
CA LEU A 15 -28.64 -9.11 23.57
C LEU A 15 -29.00 -7.66 23.21
N ALA A 16 -28.56 -6.72 24.05
CA ALA A 16 -28.49 -5.32 23.65
C ALA A 16 -27.39 -5.19 22.58
N VAL A 17 -27.80 -5.35 21.33
CA VAL A 17 -27.03 -4.92 20.17
C VAL A 17 -27.02 -3.40 20.22
N CYS A 18 -25.93 -2.82 20.70
CA CYS A 18 -25.63 -1.42 20.39
C CYS A 18 -25.30 -1.36 18.89
N PHE A 19 -26.33 -1.16 18.07
CA PHE A 19 -26.18 -0.64 16.72
C PHE A 19 -25.60 0.76 16.85
N GLY A 20 -24.28 0.88 16.70
CA GLY A 20 -23.64 2.15 16.41
C GLY A 20 -24.08 2.57 15.01
N THR A 21 -24.97 3.56 14.96
CA THR A 21 -25.38 4.27 13.75
C THR A 21 -24.16 4.66 12.92
N GLN A 22 -24.03 4.09 11.71
CA GLN A 22 -23.20 4.69 10.66
C GLN A 22 -23.85 6.03 10.29
N ALA A 23 -23.25 7.12 10.76
CA ALA A 23 -23.47 8.42 10.16
C ALA A 23 -22.61 8.49 8.89
N SER A 24 -23.31 8.64 7.78
CA SER A 24 -22.79 8.86 6.43
C SER A 24 -21.96 10.14 6.32
N ASP A 25 -21.13 10.13 5.28
CA ASP A 25 -20.61 11.26 4.54
C ASP A 25 -19.46 12.07 5.16
N SER A 26 -18.36 11.39 5.49
CA SER A 26 -17.06 11.97 5.15
C SER A 26 -16.82 11.78 3.65
N THR A 27 -17.28 12.75 2.86
CA THR A 27 -16.79 13.00 1.51
C THR A 27 -15.26 12.88 1.53
N PRO A 28 -14.61 12.05 0.69
CA PRO A 28 -13.17 12.12 0.56
C PRO A 28 -12.88 13.44 -0.15
N SER A 29 -12.66 14.49 0.65
CA SER A 29 -12.14 15.76 0.17
C SER A 29 -10.76 15.45 -0.38
N GLY A 30 -10.69 15.29 -1.71
CA GLY A 30 -9.52 14.93 -2.47
C GLY A 30 -8.43 15.97 -2.29
N SER A 31 -7.70 15.86 -1.19
CA SER A 31 -6.45 16.55 -1.00
C SER A 31 -5.34 15.67 -1.54
N THR A 32 -5.27 15.52 -2.86
CA THR A 32 -4.02 15.12 -3.52
C THR A 32 -3.08 16.32 -3.51
N SER A 33 -2.58 16.64 -2.32
CA SER A 33 -1.39 17.47 -2.19
C SER A 33 -0.20 16.57 -2.48
N SER A 34 0.12 16.45 -3.76
CA SER A 34 1.43 16.01 -4.20
C SER A 34 1.71 16.82 -5.44
N ALA A 35 2.59 17.81 -5.30
CA ALA A 35 3.33 18.34 -6.42
C ALA A 35 4.24 17.22 -6.96
N THR A 36 3.62 16.20 -7.55
CA THR A 36 4.27 15.16 -8.32
C THR A 36 4.52 15.80 -9.66
N THR A 37 5.76 16.26 -9.87
CA THR A 37 6.29 16.52 -11.21
C THR A 37 5.78 15.42 -12.11
N ALA A 38 4.93 15.76 -13.08
CA ALA A 38 4.39 14.83 -14.04
C ALA A 38 5.56 14.31 -14.87
N ILE A 39 6.21 13.24 -14.40
CA ILE A 39 7.05 12.42 -15.25
C ILE A 39 6.05 11.72 -16.15
N THR A 40 5.71 12.35 -17.27
CA THR A 40 4.87 11.76 -18.32
C THR A 40 5.65 10.57 -18.86
N THR A 41 5.47 9.43 -18.19
CA THR A 41 6.14 8.16 -18.50
C THR A 41 5.35 7.39 -19.56
N HIS A 42 4.21 7.94 -19.99
CA HIS A 42 3.38 7.39 -21.04
C HIS A 42 3.53 8.22 -22.30
N ASP A 43 3.48 7.58 -23.46
CA ASP A 43 3.40 8.27 -24.75
C ASP A 43 2.03 8.95 -24.92
N LYS A 44 1.86 9.65 -26.05
CA LYS A 44 0.59 10.31 -26.41
C LYS A 44 -0.61 9.37 -26.50
N ASN A 45 -0.39 8.06 -26.57
CA ASN A 45 -1.42 7.02 -26.64
C ASN A 45 -1.66 6.36 -25.27
N GLY A 46 -1.01 6.82 -24.20
CA GLY A 46 -1.13 6.24 -22.87
C GLY A 46 -0.29 4.98 -22.65
N LYS A 47 0.65 4.65 -23.54
CA LYS A 47 1.55 3.50 -23.36
C LYS A 47 2.82 3.90 -22.63
N LEU A 48 3.25 3.12 -21.65
CA LEU A 48 4.50 3.37 -20.94
C LEU A 48 5.71 3.40 -21.92
N LEU A 49 6.60 4.37 -21.72
CA LEU A 49 7.81 4.59 -22.50
C LEU A 49 8.74 3.36 -22.38
N PRO A 50 9.47 2.98 -23.43
CA PRO A 50 10.41 1.85 -23.38
C PRO A 50 11.46 2.02 -22.28
N GLY A 51 11.76 0.94 -21.56
CA GLY A 51 12.75 0.95 -20.49
C GLY A 51 12.25 1.56 -19.17
N ALA A 52 10.95 1.82 -19.04
CA ALA A 52 10.35 2.33 -17.81
C ALA A 52 9.75 1.21 -16.95
N LEU A 53 9.88 1.37 -15.64
CA LEU A 53 9.36 0.50 -14.60
C LEU A 53 8.68 1.34 -13.50
N ARG A 54 7.38 1.17 -13.29
CA ARG A 54 6.59 1.82 -12.23
C ARG A 54 6.51 0.91 -11.02
N VAL A 55 6.97 1.40 -9.88
CA VAL A 55 7.07 0.61 -8.64
C VAL A 55 6.35 1.32 -7.51
N GLN A 56 5.63 0.54 -6.72
CA GLN A 56 5.08 0.94 -5.43
C GLN A 56 5.83 0.22 -4.30
N PHE A 57 6.06 0.89 -3.19
CA PHE A 57 6.67 0.29 -2.01
C PHE A 57 6.33 1.07 -0.74
N ASP A 58 6.63 0.46 0.40
CA ASP A 58 6.53 1.07 1.72
C ASP A 58 7.93 1.23 2.33
N VAL A 59 8.03 2.14 3.31
CA VAL A 59 9.22 2.36 4.13
C VAL A 59 8.85 2.10 5.59
N ASP A 60 9.59 1.21 6.25
CA ASP A 60 9.37 0.88 7.66
C ASP A 60 9.96 1.94 8.61
N ALA A 61 9.74 1.78 9.92
CA ALA A 61 10.26 2.72 10.92
C ALA A 61 11.80 2.73 11.01
N ASN A 62 12.47 1.69 10.51
CA ASN A 62 13.93 1.60 10.44
C ASN A 62 14.50 2.21 9.15
N GLY A 63 13.65 2.77 8.28
CA GLY A 63 14.05 3.34 7.00
C GLY A 63 14.35 2.29 5.93
N ARG A 64 13.84 1.06 6.05
CA ARG A 64 14.01 -0.01 5.06
C ARG A 64 12.81 -0.10 4.13
N VAL A 65 13.08 -0.44 2.87
CA VAL A 65 12.04 -0.66 1.86
C VAL A 65 11.41 -2.04 2.03
N GLN A 66 10.08 -2.09 2.02
CA GLN A 66 9.28 -3.31 2.07
C GLN A 66 8.06 -3.22 1.14
N ASN A 67 7.27 -4.30 1.07
CA ASN A 67 6.02 -4.37 0.30
C ASN A 67 6.14 -3.89 -1.17
N THR A 68 7.31 -4.11 -1.77
CA THR A 68 7.61 -3.68 -3.14
C THR A 68 6.75 -4.42 -4.16
N GLN A 69 6.07 -3.67 -5.01
CA GLN A 69 5.18 -4.16 -6.07
C GLN A 69 5.45 -3.41 -7.36
N ILE A 70 5.47 -4.14 -8.48
CA ILE A 70 5.54 -3.54 -9.81
C ILE A 70 4.11 -3.24 -10.25
N LEU A 71 3.84 -1.99 -10.61
CA LEU A 71 2.54 -1.55 -11.13
C LEU A 71 2.47 -1.71 -12.65
N GLU A 72 3.51 -1.28 -13.36
CA GLU A 72 3.63 -1.38 -14.81
C GLU A 72 5.11 -1.49 -15.19
N SER A 73 5.41 -2.21 -16.27
CA SER A 73 6.78 -2.38 -16.77
C SER A 73 6.81 -2.50 -18.28
N THR A 74 7.87 -1.95 -18.88
CA THR A 74 8.28 -2.23 -20.27
C THR A 74 9.67 -2.85 -20.34
N THR A 75 10.16 -3.33 -19.19
CA THR A 75 11.49 -3.92 -19.02
C THR A 75 11.39 -5.46 -19.03
N THR A 76 12.52 -6.16 -18.83
CA THR A 76 12.52 -7.63 -18.76
C THR A 76 12.38 -8.11 -17.32
N PRO A 77 11.82 -9.32 -17.08
CA PRO A 77 11.68 -9.87 -15.72
C PRO A 77 13.00 -9.97 -14.93
N GLU A 78 14.13 -10.23 -15.59
CA GLU A 78 15.43 -10.27 -14.92
C GLU A 78 15.83 -8.90 -14.37
N PHE A 79 15.54 -7.84 -15.14
CA PHE A 79 15.81 -6.47 -14.73
C PHE A 79 14.90 -6.05 -13.58
N GLU A 80 13.62 -6.38 -13.65
CA GLU A 80 12.63 -6.16 -12.59
C GLU A 80 13.10 -6.76 -11.25
N HIS A 81 13.50 -8.02 -11.26
CA HIS A 81 14.03 -8.69 -10.08
C HIS A 81 15.31 -8.02 -9.55
N LYS A 82 16.19 -7.57 -10.46
CA LYS A 82 17.42 -6.87 -10.07
C LYS A 82 17.11 -5.55 -9.38
N VAL A 83 16.18 -4.75 -9.92
CA VAL A 83 15.75 -3.49 -9.31
C VAL A 83 15.13 -3.73 -7.94
N ILE A 84 14.19 -4.68 -7.82
CA ILE A 84 13.56 -5.00 -6.53
C ILE A 84 14.61 -5.43 -5.49
N SER A 85 15.58 -6.25 -5.89
CA SER A 85 16.67 -6.69 -5.01
C SER A 85 17.49 -5.50 -4.50
N ILE A 86 17.89 -4.59 -5.39
CA ILE A 86 18.61 -3.36 -5.01
C ILE A 86 17.76 -2.49 -4.08
N MET A 87 16.47 -2.27 -4.40
CA MET A 87 15.57 -1.48 -3.59
C MET A 87 15.48 -2.01 -2.16
N LYS A 88 15.25 -3.32 -1.98
CA LYS A 88 15.13 -3.94 -0.65
C LYS A 88 16.46 -3.93 0.11
N ASN A 89 17.56 -4.24 -0.58
CA ASN A 89 18.83 -4.50 0.09
C ASN A 89 19.67 -3.24 0.30
N GLU A 90 19.59 -2.26 -0.59
CA GLU A 90 20.52 -1.13 -0.61
C GLU A 90 19.84 0.19 -0.23
N TRP A 91 18.56 0.39 -0.55
CA TRP A 91 17.92 1.69 -0.30
C TRP A 91 17.68 1.91 1.19
N ARG A 92 17.98 3.12 1.66
CA ARG A 92 17.82 3.53 3.05
C ARG A 92 17.17 4.92 3.11
N TYR A 93 16.10 4.98 3.87
CA TYR A 93 15.36 6.19 4.20
C TYR A 93 15.67 6.61 5.64
N GLU A 94 15.19 7.80 6.02
CA GLU A 94 15.38 8.32 7.37
C GLU A 94 14.63 7.47 8.40
N LYS A 95 15.30 7.13 9.51
CA LYS A 95 14.70 6.37 10.60
C LYS A 95 13.63 7.21 11.32
N GLY A 96 12.60 6.54 11.84
CA GLY A 96 11.49 7.18 12.54
C GLY A 96 10.49 7.89 11.61
N LYS A 97 10.67 7.80 10.28
CA LYS A 97 9.77 8.36 9.28
C LYS A 97 9.23 7.28 8.34
N PRO A 98 8.40 6.35 8.85
CA PRO A 98 7.77 5.35 8.00
C PRO A 98 6.82 6.01 7.00
N GLY A 99 6.63 5.37 5.86
CA GLY A 99 5.73 5.84 4.81
C GLY A 99 5.16 4.67 4.02
N LYS A 100 3.98 4.88 3.43
CA LYS A 100 3.26 3.85 2.67
C LYS A 100 2.97 4.32 1.27
N ASP A 101 2.80 3.37 0.37
CA ASP A 101 2.33 3.59 -1.00
C ASP A 101 3.21 4.57 -1.80
N HIS A 102 4.52 4.62 -1.51
CA HIS A 102 5.46 5.42 -2.29
C HIS A 102 5.50 4.91 -3.72
N ARG A 103 5.36 5.81 -4.69
CA ARG A 103 5.35 5.48 -6.11
C ARG A 103 6.47 6.20 -6.83
N ILE A 104 7.22 5.44 -7.62
CA ILE A 104 8.31 5.96 -8.44
C ILE A 104 8.27 5.37 -9.84
N VAL A 105 8.99 6.03 -10.73
CA VAL A 105 9.33 5.52 -12.06
C VAL A 105 10.83 5.35 -12.13
N VAL A 106 11.29 4.15 -12.44
CA VAL A 106 12.68 3.87 -12.78
C VAL A 106 12.78 3.87 -14.30
N MET A 107 13.60 4.75 -14.86
CA MET A 107 13.83 4.87 -16.30
C MET A 107 15.23 4.37 -16.65
N ILE A 108 15.31 3.32 -17.45
CA ILE A 108 16.56 2.83 -18.01
C ILE A 108 16.87 3.65 -19.25
N ARG A 109 18.01 4.34 -19.24
CA ARG A 109 18.51 4.99 -20.44
C ARG A 109 19.37 4.01 -21.22
N PRO A 110 19.07 3.72 -22.50
CA PRO A 110 19.97 2.93 -23.32
C PRO A 110 21.31 3.66 -23.44
N THR A 111 22.39 2.92 -23.27
CA THR A 111 23.73 3.45 -23.53
C THR A 111 23.86 3.72 -25.03
N ARG A 112 24.17 4.97 -25.41
CA ARG A 112 24.58 5.26 -26.79
C ARG A 112 25.93 4.56 -26.99
N ARG A 113 25.95 3.55 -27.85
CA ARG A 113 27.20 2.98 -28.37
C ARG A 113 27.74 3.84 -29.50
#